data_AF-A6K0W4-F1
#
_entry.id   AF-A6K0W4-F1
#
_cell.length_a   1.000
_cell.length_b   1.000
_cell.length_c   1.000
_cell.angle_alpha   90.00
_cell.angle_beta   90.00
_cell.angle_gamma   90.00
#
_symmetry.space_group_name_H-M   'P 1'
#
loop_
_entity.id
_entity.type
_entity.pdbx_description
1 polymer ?
#
loop_
_entity_poly.entity_id
_entity_poly.type
_entity_poly.pdbx_seq_one_letter_code
_entity_poly.pdbx_strand_id
1 'polypeptide(L)' 'MTNYERAPPSPQYKKVICMGAKENGLPLEYQEKLNVIEPNDYKGKISDEMEDIIKKGEAKLL' A
#
# COMPACT_ATOMS: atom_id res chain seq x y z
N MET A 1 -11.72 8.81 21.09
CA MET A 1 -10.30 8.91 20.68
C MET A 1 -9.93 10.38 20.66
N THR A 2 -9.19 10.87 21.65
CA THR A 2 -8.78 12.30 21.71
C THR A 2 -7.36 12.54 21.18
N ASN A 3 -6.58 11.48 20.94
CA ASN A 3 -5.15 11.57 20.59
C ASN A 3 -4.89 11.02 19.18
N TYR A 4 -5.84 11.16 18.26
CA TYR A 4 -5.62 10.74 16.88
C TYR A 4 -4.82 11.81 16.13
N GLU A 5 -3.67 11.43 15.61
CA GLU A 5 -2.87 12.27 14.73
C GLU A 5 -3.00 11.76 13.29
N ARG A 6 -3.34 12.67 12.38
CA ARG A 6 -3.35 12.38 10.95
C ARG A 6 -1.91 12.28 10.45
N ALA A 7 -1.54 11.13 9.90
CA ALA A 7 -0.24 10.91 9.29
C ALA A 7 -0.38 10.14 7.95
N PRO A 8 0.43 10.47 6.94
CA PRO A 8 0.46 9.72 5.68
C PRO A 8 1.05 8.31 5.88
N PRO A 9 0.59 7.30 5.11
CA PRO A 9 1.09 5.93 5.20
C PRO A 9 2.51 5.80 4.65
N SER A 10 3.20 4.70 4.97
CA SER A 10 4.47 4.38 4.30
C SER A 10 4.26 3.95 2.84
N PRO A 11 5.25 4.13 1.95
CA PRO A 11 5.17 3.66 0.57
C PRO A 11 4.85 2.17 0.46
N GLN A 12 5.45 1.34 1.32
CA GLN A 12 5.27 -0.11 1.37
C GLN A 12 3.82 -0.47 1.74
N TYR A 13 3.26 0.20 2.75
CA TYR A 13 1.88 -0.02 3.18
C TYR A 13 0.87 0.38 2.10
N LYS A 14 1.06 1.56 1.49
CA LYS A 14 0.24 2.01 0.35
C LYS A 14 0.24 0.95 -0.76
N LYS A 15 1.42 0.41 -1.09
CA LYS A 15 1.57 -0.60 -2.15
C LYS A 15 0.78 -1.87 -1.85
N VAL A 16 0.91 -2.41 -0.63
CA VAL A 16 0.17 -3.62 -0.23
C VAL A 16 -1.34 -3.42 -0.29
N ILE A 17 -1.85 -2.26 0.17
CA ILE A 17 -3.27 -1.92 0.05
C ILE A 17 -3.73 -1.86 -1.41
N CYS A 18 -2.97 -1.19 -2.28
CA CYS A 18 -3.34 -1.04 -3.69
C CYS A 18 -3.32 -2.41 -4.41
N MET A 19 -2.32 -3.24 -4.12
CA MET A 19 -2.25 -4.62 -4.65
C MET A 19 -3.46 -5.45 -4.21
N GLY A 20 -3.79 -5.44 -2.91
CA GLY A 20 -4.93 -6.18 -2.39
C GLY A 20 -6.27 -5.69 -2.95
N ALA A 21 -6.43 -4.37 -3.14
CA ALA A 21 -7.63 -3.79 -3.74
C ALA A 21 -7.83 -4.26 -5.18
N LYS A 22 -6.75 -4.31 -5.96
CA LYS A 22 -6.77 -4.82 -7.33
C LYS A 22 -7.04 -6.33 -7.38
N GLU A 23 -6.32 -7.11 -6.57
CA GLU A 23 -6.43 -8.58 -6.53
C GLU A 23 -7.85 -9.05 -6.17
N ASN A 24 -8.52 -8.33 -5.26
CA ASN A 24 -9.86 -8.67 -4.79
C ASN A 24 -10.99 -7.96 -5.56
N GLY A 25 -10.68 -7.26 -6.65
CA GLY A 25 -11.69 -6.67 -7.53
C GLY A 25 -12.51 -5.55 -6.90
N LEU A 26 -11.91 -4.70 -6.06
CA LEU A 26 -12.60 -3.51 -5.55
C LEU A 26 -13.01 -2.58 -6.70
N PRO A 27 -14.04 -1.72 -6.52
CA PRO A 27 -14.46 -0.78 -7.56
C PRO A 27 -13.30 0.08 -8.09
N LEU A 28 -13.24 0.29 -9.41
CA LEU A 28 -12.15 1.03 -10.06
C LEU A 28 -11.97 2.44 -9.46
N GLU A 29 -13.07 3.15 -9.22
CA GLU A 29 -13.04 4.47 -8.58
C GLU A 29 -12.39 4.43 -7.19
N TYR A 30 -12.59 3.35 -6.44
CA TYR A 30 -11.96 3.18 -5.13
C TYR A 30 -10.47 2.88 -5.26
N GLN A 31 -10.08 2.06 -6.23
CA GLN A 31 -8.65 1.82 -6.52
C GLN A 31 -7.95 3.12 -6.93
N GLU A 32 -8.59 3.98 -7.72
CA GLU A 32 -8.08 5.31 -8.08
C GLU A 32 -7.90 6.19 -6.84
N LYS A 33 -8.88 6.21 -5.93
CA LYS A 33 -8.78 6.92 -4.65
C LYS A 33 -7.60 6.44 -3.80
N LEU A 34 -7.31 5.14 -3.79
CA LEU A 34 -6.14 4.60 -3.10
C LEU A 34 -4.82 4.99 -3.79
N ASN A 35 -4.78 4.97 -5.12
CA ASN A 35 -3.59 5.29 -5.90
C ASN A 35 -3.13 6.74 -5.75
N VAL A 36 -4.05 7.68 -5.54
CA VAL A 36 -3.73 9.11 -5.37
C VAL A 36 -3.28 9.50 -3.95
N ILE A 37 -3.35 8.59 -2.96
CA ILE A 37 -2.88 8.87 -1.58
C ILE A 37 -1.38 9.16 -1.60
N GLU A 38 -0.96 10.31 -1.07
CA GLU A 38 0.46 10.63 -0.93
C GLU A 38 1.07 9.87 0.26
N PRO A 39 2.09 9.02 0.04
CA PRO A 39 2.79 8.35 1.14
C PRO A 39 3.84 9.28 1.77
N ASN A 40 4.31 8.93 2.95
CA ASN A 40 5.51 9.54 3.54
C ASN A 40 6.79 9.06 2.81
N ASP A 41 7.94 9.53 3.28
CA ASP A 41 9.26 9.27 2.71
C ASP A 41 10.01 8.10 3.37
N TYR A 42 9.30 7.22 4.09
CA TYR A 42 9.92 6.10 4.81
C TYR A 42 10.65 5.14 3.86
N LYS A 43 11.98 5.07 4.03
CA LYS A 43 12.90 4.19 3.29
C LYS A 43 13.57 3.14 4.20
N GLY A 44 13.07 2.98 5.43
CA GLY A 44 13.62 2.03 6.38
C GLY A 44 13.29 0.57 6.03
N LYS A 45 13.91 -0.35 6.78
CA LYS A 45 13.67 -1.79 6.62
C LYS A 45 12.26 -2.15 7.08
N ILE A 46 11.59 -2.97 6.28
CA ILE A 46 10.37 -3.67 6.65
C ILE A 46 10.72 -5.13 6.99
N SER A 47 9.75 -5.92 7.46
CA SER A 47 9.97 -7.35 7.67
C SER A 47 10.24 -8.07 6.34
N ASP A 48 11.03 -9.13 6.38
CA ASP A 48 11.32 -9.96 5.20
C ASP A 48 10.04 -10.48 4.55
N GLU A 49 9.04 -10.84 5.37
CA GLU A 49 7.71 -11.26 4.91
C GLU A 49 7.02 -10.19 4.05
N MET A 50 7.09 -8.92 4.46
CA MET A 50 6.51 -7.82 3.70
C MET A 50 7.27 -7.57 2.41
N GLU A 51 8.61 -7.69 2.42
CA GLU A 51 9.39 -7.58 1.19
C GLU A 51 9.01 -8.66 0.18
N ASP A 52 8.85 -9.90 0.65
CA ASP A 52 8.46 -11.04 -0.19
C ASP A 52 7.08 -10.86 -0.80
N ILE A 53 6.10 -10.38 -0.02
CA ILE A 53 4.75 -10.08 -0.51
C ILE A 53 4.82 -9.02 -1.62
N ILE A 54 5.59 -7.95 -1.42
CA ILE A 54 5.75 -6.88 -2.41
C ILE A 54 6.40 -7.41 -3.69
N LYS A 55 7.52 -8.13 -3.58
CA LYS A 55 8.24 -8.70 -4.73
C LYS A 55 7.34 -9.66 -5.53
N LYS A 56 6.61 -10.54 -4.86
CA LYS A 56 5.67 -11.48 -5.49
C LYS A 56 4.50 -10.76 -6.16
N GLY A 57 3.96 -9.72 -5.51
CA GLY A 57 2.87 -8.92 -6.05
C GLY A 57 3.28 -8.18 -7.33
N GLU A 58 4.48 -7.61 -7.38
CA GLU A 58 5.01 -6.97 -8.59
C GLU A 58 5.24 -7.95 -9.73
N ALA A 59 5.77 -9.14 -9.44
CA ALA A 59 5.99 -10.17 -10.45
C ALA A 59 4.69 -10.67 -11.10
N LYS A 60 3.56 -10.66 -10.38
CA LYS A 60 2.23 -11.02 -10.91
C LYS A 60 1.61 -9.94 -11.81
N LEU A 61 2.16 -8.72 -11.80
CA LEU A 61 1.66 -7.59 -12.59
C LEU A 61 2.39 -7.41 -13.93
N LEU A 62 3.46 -8.17 -14.17
CA LEU A 62 4.20 -8.29 -15.42
C LEU A 62 3.62 -9.40 -16.29
#